data_AF-A0A7Y9S1H6-F1
#
_entry.id   AF-A0A7Y9S1H6-F1
#
_cell.length_a   1.000
_cell.length_b   1.000
_cell.length_c   1.000
_cell.angle_alpha   90.00
_cell.angle_beta   90.00
_cell.angle_gamma   90.00
#
_symmetry.space_group_name_H-M   'P 1'
#
loop_
_entity.id
_entity.type
_entity.pdbx_description
1 polymer ?
#
loop_
_entity_poly.entity_id
_entity_poly.type
_entity_poly.pdbx_seq_one_letter_code
_entity_poly.pdbx_strand_id
1 'polypeptide(L)' 'MIILGVVLLILGLLVSGLSILKTIGIILILVGLVLNVVPIGGTRRRVF' A
#
# COMPACT_ATOMS: atom_id res chain seq x y z
N MET A 1 -1.23 3.98 3.58
CA MET A 1 -1.00 3.04 2.46
C MET A 1 -0.65 1.64 2.95
N ILE A 2 0.37 1.49 3.80
CA ILE A 2 0.84 0.18 4.29
C ILE A 2 -0.28 -0.63 4.96
N ILE A 3 -1.03 -0.03 5.89
CA ILE A 3 -2.16 -0.71 6.58
C ILE A 3 -3.22 -1.19 5.58
N LEU A 4 -3.62 -0.34 4.64
CA LEU A 4 -4.56 -0.73 3.57
C LEU A 4 -3.98 -1.86 2.70
N GLY A 5 -2.69 -1.79 2.33
CA GLY A 5 -2.01 -2.83 1.57
C GLY A 5 -1.97 -4.17 2.29
N VAL A 6 -1.68 -4.17 3.60
CA VAL A 6 -1.71 -5.37 4.45
C VAL A 6 -3.11 -5.99 4.50
N VAL A 7 -4.15 -5.19 4.71
CA VAL A 7 -5.54 -5.66 4.73
C VAL A 7 -5.93 -6.30 3.39
N LEU A 8 -5.61 -5.64 2.26
CA LEU A 8 -5.93 -6.15 0.92
C LEU A 8 -5.15 -7.44 0.60
N LEU A 9 -3.90 -7.55 1.04
CA LEU A 9 -3.06 -8.73 0.83
C LEU A 9 -3.57 -9.93 1.64
N ILE A 10 -4.01 -9.71 2.89
CA ILE A 10 -4.66 -10.73 3.72
C ILE A 10 -5.95 -11.22 3.05
N LEU A 11 -6.80 -10.31 2.56
CA LEU A 11 -8.05 -10.67 1.86
C LEU A 11 -7.78 -11.43 0.55
N GLY A 12 -6.78 -11.01 -0.24
CA GLY A 12 -6.38 -11.71 -1.46
C GLY A 12 -5.75 -13.08 -1.21
N LEU A 13 -5.15 -13.31 -0.04
CA LEU A 13 -4.64 -14.62 0.39
C LEU A 13 -5.76 -15.54 0.90
N LEU A 14 -6.76 -15.00 1.59
CA LEU A 14 -7.88 -15.77 2.14
C LEU A 14 -8.89 -16.21 1.06
N VAL A 15 -9.07 -15.42 0.00
CA VAL A 15 -10.04 -15.72 -1.05
C VAL A 15 -9.34 -16.23 -2.31
N SER A 16 -9.40 -17.55 -2.52
CA SER A 16 -8.87 -18.23 -3.70
C SER A 16 -9.50 -17.68 -4.98
N GLY A 17 -8.70 -17.05 -5.86
CA GLY A 17 -9.13 -16.52 -7.15
C GLY A 17 -8.94 -15.01 -7.34
N LEU A 18 -8.68 -14.26 -6.27
CA LEU A 18 -8.46 -12.80 -6.31
C LEU A 18 -6.98 -12.43 -6.56
N SER A 19 -6.44 -12.90 -7.68
CA SER A 19 -5.05 -12.62 -8.10
C SER A 19 -4.76 -11.12 -8.21
N ILE A 20 -5.75 -10.36 -8.68
CA ILE A 20 -5.67 -8.89 -8.78
C ILE A 20 -5.50 -8.23 -7.40
N LEU A 21 -6.20 -8.75 -6.38
CA LEU A 21 -6.22 -8.17 -5.04
C LEU A 21 -4.89 -8.42 -4.32
N LYS A 22 -4.32 -9.63 -4.47
CA LYS A 22 -2.95 -9.93 -4.02
C LYS A 22 -1.94 -8.98 -4.65
N THR A 23 -2.03 -8.79 -5.96
CA THR A 23 -1.09 -7.95 -6.71
C THR A 23 -1.15 -6.49 -6.24
N ILE A 24 -2.37 -5.95 -6.09
CA ILE A 24 -2.58 -4.58 -5.60
C ILE A 24 -2.12 -4.44 -4.14
N GLY A 25 -2.42 -5.42 -3.27
CA GLY A 25 -1.97 -5.42 -1.88
C GLY A 25 -0.44 -5.37 -1.76
N ILE A 26 0.27 -6.17 -2.55
CA ILE A 26 1.74 -6.18 -2.62
C ILE A 26 2.28 -4.81 -3.06
N ILE A 27 1.74 -4.24 -4.15
CA ILE A 27 2.17 -2.93 -4.65
C ILE A 27 2.00 -1.84 -3.59
N LEU A 28 0.87 -1.81 -2.89
CA LEU A 28 0.59 -0.81 -1.87
C LEU A 28 1.51 -0.91 -0.65
N ILE A 29 1.92 -2.12 -0.27
CA ILE A 29 2.91 -2.32 0.78
C ILE A 29 4.28 -1.81 0.30
N LEU A 30 4.73 -2.20 -0.90
CA LEU A 30 6.02 -1.79 -1.43
C LEU A 30 6.12 -0.28 -1.58
N VAL A 31 5.15 0.36 -2.25
CA VAL A 31 5.11 1.82 -2.41
C VAL A 31 4.96 2.50 -1.05
N GLY A 32 4.13 1.94 -0.16
CA GLY A 32 3.96 2.44 1.20
C GLY A 32 5.27 2.41 2.00
N LEU A 33 6.07 1.35 1.88
CA LEU A 33 7.39 1.25 2.50
C LEU A 33 8.35 2.28 1.89
N VAL A 34 8.45 2.33 0.57
CA VAL A 34 9.37 3.24 -0.13
C VAL A 34 9.08 4.68 0.26
N LEU A 35 7.82 5.12 0.22
CA LEU A 35 7.45 6.50 0.54
C LEU A 35 7.56 6.84 2.05
N ASN A 36 7.61 5.85 2.94
CA ASN A 36 7.82 6.08 4.38
C ASN A 36 9.30 6.00 4.80
N VAL A 37 10.10 5.17 4.12
CA VAL A 37 11.50 4.90 4.47
C VAL A 37 12.45 5.79 3.65
N VAL A 38 12.10 6.09 2.40
CA VAL A 38 12.80 7.10 1.60
C VAL A 38 12.17 8.45 1.92
N PRO A 39 12.95 9.46 2.35
CA PRO A 39 12.44 10.80 2.61
C PRO A 39 12.13 11.49 1.28
N ILE A 40 11.03 11.08 0.63
CA ILE A 40 10.36 11.84 -0.42
C ILE A 40 9.44 12.83 0.31
N GLY A 41 10.08 13.72 1.05
CA GLY A 41 9.48 14.70 1.95
C GLY A 41 8.90 15.87 1.18
N GLY A 42 7.78 15.63 0.52
CA GLY A 42 6.99 16.64 -0.15
C GLY A 42 5.62 16.82 0.50
N THR A 43 5.55 16.98 1.83
CA THR A 43 4.32 17.49 2.46
C THR A 43 4.17 18.94 2.01
N ARG A 44 3.50 19.15 0.87
CA ARG A 44 2.90 20.45 0.57
C ARG A 44 1.97 20.74 1.74
N ARG A 45 2.42 21.61 2.62
CA ARG A 45 1.60 22.30 3.58
C ARG A 45 0.42 22.87 2.79
N ARG A 46 -0.76 22.25 2.87
CA ARG A 46 -2.01 22.84 2.39
C ARG A 46 -2.42 23.92 3.39
N VAL A 47 -1.60 24.97 3.47
CA VAL A 47 -1.97 26.25 4.07
C VAL A 47 -2.29 27.21 2.93
N PHE A 48 -3.57 27.42 2.71
CA PHE A 48 -4.20 28.72 2.91
C PHE A 48 -5.52 28.45 3.63
#